data_AF-A0AAW1XF51-F1
#
_entry.id   AF-A0AAW1XF51-F1
#
_cell.length_a   1.000
_cell.length_b   1.000
_cell.length_c   1.000
_cell.angle_alpha   90.00
_cell.angle_beta   90.00
_cell.angle_gamma   90.00
#
_symmetry.space_group_name_H-M   'P 1'
#
loop_
_entity.id
_entity.type
_entity.pdbx_description
1 polymer ?
#
loop_
_entity_poly.entity_id
_entity_poly.type
_entity_poly.pdbx_seq_one_letter_code
_entity_poly.pdbx_strand_id
1 'polypeptide(L)'
;MNESSSTNCFVSKVDKSRRLHFSKIYSFTCGRASLKEEHSQIGGPGFSRVVFCNEPDSFESGIRKYADNYVSTTKYTPATFLPKSLFEQFRRVANFYFLVTGVLAFTDLAPYSAVSAILPLIIVIGATMVKEGIEDWRRKQQDNEVNNRKVKVHKRNGNFDYTEWKNLRVGDIVRVEKDEFFPTDLLLLSSSYDDAICYVETMNLDGETNLKLKQALEVTSSLQEDTNFSEFHAMVKCEDPNANLYSFVGTMEFEKQQFPLSPQQLLLRDSKLRNTDYIYGVVIFTGLDTKVIQNSTAPPSKRSRVEKKMDKIIYLLFCVLFTLSMVGSIFFGIVTKDDIHNESMKRWYLKPDDSEILFDPKRAPAAAIYHFLTCSHVI
;
A
#
# COMPACT_ATOMS: atom_id res chain seq x y z
N MET A 1 -50.33 -44.90 17.04
CA MET A 1 -50.31 -44.42 15.66
C MET A 1 -48.84 -44.06 15.37
N ASN A 2 -47.94 -45.02 15.19
CA ASN A 2 -47.75 -45.85 14.00
C ASN A 2 -47.88 -45.05 12.70
N GLU A 3 -46.75 -44.66 12.12
CA GLU A 3 -46.38 -45.19 10.80
C GLU A 3 -44.88 -45.04 10.52
N SER A 4 -44.31 -46.17 10.10
CA SER A 4 -42.95 -46.40 9.63
C SER A 4 -43.09 -47.10 8.28
N SER A 5 -42.31 -46.68 7.28
CA SER A 5 -41.97 -47.42 6.04
C SER A 5 -40.86 -46.62 5.35
N SER A 6 -39.59 -47.05 5.24
CA SER A 6 -39.03 -48.20 4.49
C SER A 6 -39.60 -48.22 3.07
N THR A 7 -38.89 -48.01 1.97
CA THR A 7 -37.72 -48.72 1.37
C THR A 7 -37.48 -47.95 0.04
N ASN A 8 -36.32 -47.81 -0.61
CA ASN A 8 -35.51 -48.87 -1.19
C ASN A 8 -34.27 -48.29 -1.89
N CYS A 9 -33.26 -49.16 -1.95
CA CYS A 9 -31.95 -49.02 -2.55
C CYS A 9 -32.03 -48.90 -4.09
N PHE A 10 -31.19 -48.06 -4.70
CA PHE A 10 -30.71 -48.31 -6.07
C PHE A 10 -29.21 -48.02 -6.14
N VAL A 11 -28.47 -49.10 -6.39
CA VAL A 11 -27.04 -49.15 -6.65
C VAL A 11 -26.81 -48.79 -8.11
N SER A 12 -25.89 -47.87 -8.39
CA SER A 12 -25.14 -47.85 -9.65
C SER A 12 -23.66 -47.59 -9.38
N LYS A 13 -22.87 -48.64 -9.61
CA LYS A 13 -21.42 -48.60 -9.89
C LYS A 13 -21.17 -47.89 -11.23
N VAL A 14 -19.89 -47.56 -11.48
CA VAL A 14 -19.22 -47.10 -12.72
C VAL A 14 -18.68 -45.67 -12.51
N ASP A 15 -17.39 -45.31 -12.66
CA ASP A 15 -16.22 -46.01 -13.19
C ASP A 15 -14.93 -45.44 -12.56
N LYS A 16 -13.88 -46.26 -12.46
CA LYS A 16 -12.53 -45.84 -12.03
C LYS A 16 -11.75 -45.36 -13.25
N SER A 17 -11.55 -44.05 -13.38
CA SER A 17 -10.51 -43.50 -14.27
C SER A 17 -9.45 -42.75 -13.45
N ARG A 18 -8.30 -43.41 -13.30
CA ARG A 18 -7.05 -42.81 -12.86
C ARG A 18 -6.59 -41.81 -13.92
N ARG A 19 -6.50 -40.52 -13.58
CA ARG A 19 -5.57 -39.60 -14.25
C ARG A 19 -4.66 -38.96 -13.22
N LEU A 20 -3.37 -39.21 -13.45
CA LEU A 20 -2.23 -38.78 -12.66
C LEU A 20 -2.16 -37.25 -12.66
N HIS A 21 -2.13 -36.68 -11.46
CA HIS A 21 -1.91 -35.26 -11.23
C HIS A 21 -0.41 -34.98 -11.37
N PHE A 22 -0.01 -34.25 -12.42
CA PHE A 22 1.35 -33.73 -12.54
C PHE A 22 1.59 -32.70 -11.44
N SER A 23 2.40 -33.12 -10.48
CA SER A 23 2.95 -32.29 -9.42
C SER A 23 4.22 -31.59 -9.89
N LYS A 24 4.56 -30.50 -9.19
CA LYS A 24 5.71 -29.59 -9.31
C LYS A 24 5.49 -28.38 -10.22
N ILE A 25 5.21 -27.24 -9.61
CA ILE A 25 6.17 -26.12 -9.49
C ILE A 25 5.75 -25.26 -8.27
N TYR A 26 6.67 -25.23 -7.30
CA TYR A 26 6.86 -24.35 -6.14
C TYR A 26 5.74 -23.37 -5.72
N SER A 27 5.04 -23.71 -4.63
CA SER A 27 4.49 -22.75 -3.69
C SER A 27 5.35 -22.75 -2.42
N PHE A 28 5.97 -21.61 -2.12
CA PHE A 28 6.58 -21.37 -0.82
C PHE A 28 5.47 -21.33 0.22
N THR A 29 5.45 -22.35 1.08
CA THR A 29 4.64 -22.42 2.29
C THR A 29 5.40 -21.70 3.39
N CYS A 30 4.87 -20.58 3.88
CA CYS A 30 5.19 -20.09 5.22
C CYS A 30 4.05 -20.52 6.13
N GLY A 31 4.42 -21.21 7.22
CA GLY A 31 3.52 -21.97 8.07
C GLY A 31 2.42 -21.11 8.71
N ARG A 32 1.22 -21.68 8.75
CA ARG A 32 0.13 -21.23 9.60
C ARG A 32 0.49 -21.67 11.03
N ALA A 33 1.05 -20.77 11.82
CA ALA A 33 1.38 -21.05 13.21
C ALA A 33 0.09 -21.11 14.05
N SER A 34 0.03 -22.15 14.88
CA SER A 34 -1.03 -22.43 15.85
C SER A 34 -0.88 -21.49 17.04
N LEU A 35 -1.88 -20.63 17.27
CA LEU A 35 -1.94 -19.56 18.27
C LEU A 35 -2.06 -20.03 19.74
N LYS A 36 -1.34 -21.08 20.16
CA LYS A 36 -1.43 -21.59 21.54
C LYS A 36 -0.13 -21.76 22.32
N GLU A 37 1.03 -21.34 21.77
CA GLU A 37 2.35 -21.52 22.42
C GLU A 37 3.24 -20.25 22.45
N GLU A 38 2.72 -19.04 22.20
CA GLU A 38 3.57 -17.84 22.08
C GLU A 38 4.01 -17.22 23.42
N HIS A 39 3.42 -17.59 24.56
CA HIS A 39 3.79 -17.01 25.86
C HIS A 39 5.17 -17.48 26.39
N SER A 40 5.74 -18.57 25.87
CA SER A 40 7.02 -19.11 26.34
C SER A 40 8.26 -18.56 25.62
N GLN A 41 8.10 -17.71 24.60
CA GLN A 41 9.22 -17.20 23.80
C GLN A 41 9.65 -15.77 24.16
N ILE A 42 9.01 -15.13 25.15
CA ILE A 42 9.43 -13.83 25.66
C ILE A 42 10.83 -13.99 26.29
N GLY A 43 11.84 -13.37 25.67
CA GLY A 43 13.25 -13.48 26.07
C GLY A 43 14.12 -14.39 25.20
N GLY A 44 13.58 -14.95 24.10
CA GLY A 44 14.37 -15.66 23.09
C GLY A 44 15.17 -14.72 22.17
N PRO A 45 16.21 -15.21 21.48
CA PRO A 45 16.97 -14.41 20.52
C PRO A 45 16.05 -13.97 19.37
N GLY A 46 15.78 -12.67 19.31
CA GLY A 46 14.90 -12.05 18.30
C GLY A 46 13.43 -11.90 18.69
N PHE A 47 13.09 -12.01 19.98
CA PHE A 47 11.70 -11.89 20.49
C PHE A 47 11.61 -11.16 21.84
N SER A 48 12.31 -10.03 21.99
CA SER A 48 12.02 -9.11 23.10
C SER A 48 12.59 -7.71 22.84
N ARG A 49 11.72 -6.71 22.67
CA ARG A 49 12.09 -5.30 22.70
C ARG A 49 12.36 -4.89 24.14
N VAL A 50 13.45 -4.15 24.35
CA VAL A 50 13.85 -3.69 25.69
C VAL A 50 14.00 -2.17 25.69
N VAL A 51 13.10 -1.52 26.41
CA VAL A 51 12.97 -0.06 26.51
C VAL A 51 13.49 0.40 27.87
N PHE A 52 14.43 1.34 27.87
CA PHE A 52 14.89 2.01 29.08
C PHE A 52 14.10 3.31 29.24
N CYS A 53 13.29 3.38 30.29
CA CYS A 53 12.50 4.56 30.60
C CYS A 53 13.41 5.65 31.16
N ASN A 54 13.27 6.88 30.67
CA ASN A 54 13.99 8.06 31.18
C ASN A 54 15.53 8.06 30.98
N GLU A 55 16.07 7.10 30.22
CA GLU A 55 17.51 6.99 29.92
C GLU A 55 17.79 7.04 28.41
N PRO A 56 17.63 8.20 27.76
CA PRO A 56 17.80 8.32 26.30
C PRO A 56 19.24 8.13 25.81
N ASP A 57 20.23 8.36 26.68
CA ASP A 57 21.67 8.32 26.34
C ASP A 57 22.38 7.04 26.83
N SER A 58 21.65 6.03 27.32
CA SER A 58 22.30 4.78 27.71
C SER A 58 22.97 4.14 26.47
N PHE A 59 24.19 3.64 26.65
CA PHE A 59 24.97 3.04 25.57
C PHE A 59 24.20 1.91 24.85
N GLU A 60 23.36 1.18 25.60
CA GLU A 60 22.46 0.16 25.05
C GLU A 60 21.32 0.73 24.20
N SER A 61 20.72 1.87 24.58
CA SER A 61 19.72 2.56 23.77
C SER A 61 20.32 3.06 22.44
N GLY A 62 21.58 3.50 22.43
CA GLY A 62 22.29 3.91 21.21
C GLY A 62 22.63 2.74 20.27
N ILE A 63 22.83 1.53 20.81
CA ILE A 63 23.04 0.32 20.02
C ILE A 63 21.74 -0.14 19.35
N ARG A 64 20.60 -0.02 20.04
CA ARG A 64 19.28 -0.39 19.53
C ARG A 64 18.71 0.73 18.67
N LYS A 65 18.93 0.65 17.35
CA LYS A 65 18.35 1.58 16.36
C LYS A 65 16.83 1.38 16.23
N TYR A 66 16.06 2.02 17.11
CA TYR A 66 14.60 2.10 16.98
C TYR A 66 14.18 3.03 15.84
N ALA A 67 13.00 2.77 15.27
CA ALA A 67 12.40 3.64 14.27
C ALA A 67 12.11 5.04 14.85
N ASP A 68 12.18 6.07 14.01
CA ASP A 68 11.70 7.40 14.38
C ASP A 68 10.17 7.41 14.51
N ASN A 69 9.61 8.47 15.10
CA ASN A 69 8.15 8.62 15.21
C ASN A 69 7.51 9.32 14.00
N TYR A 70 8.26 9.48 12.91
CA TYR A 70 7.76 10.11 11.69
C TYR A 70 6.89 9.13 10.91
N VAL A 71 5.66 9.53 10.59
CA VAL A 71 4.73 8.74 9.78
C VAL A 71 4.53 9.41 8.44
N SER A 72 4.63 8.65 7.34
CA SER A 72 4.23 9.13 6.02
C SER A 72 3.26 8.18 5.33
N THR A 73 2.20 8.77 4.78
CA THR A 73 1.19 8.13 3.94
C THR A 73 1.35 8.50 2.46
N THR A 74 2.36 9.30 2.12
CA THR A 74 2.68 9.67 0.74
C THR A 74 3.16 8.47 -0.06
N LYS A 75 2.73 8.40 -1.32
CA LYS A 75 3.14 7.32 -2.24
C LYS A 75 4.44 7.67 -2.97
N TYR A 76 4.68 8.96 -3.17
CA TYR A 76 5.78 9.46 -3.97
C TYR A 76 6.71 10.35 -3.15
N THR A 77 8.01 10.18 -3.38
CA THR A 77 8.99 11.22 -3.05
C THR A 77 9.14 12.16 -4.25
N PRO A 78 9.59 13.41 -4.09
CA PRO A 78 9.77 14.34 -5.21
C PRO A 78 10.60 13.76 -6.37
N ALA A 79 11.61 12.94 -6.06
CA ALA A 79 12.43 12.26 -7.06
C ALA A 79 11.77 11.02 -7.68
N THR A 80 10.93 10.29 -6.92
CA THR A 80 10.27 9.07 -7.43
C THR A 80 8.92 9.32 -8.07
N PHE A 81 8.35 10.52 -7.92
CA PHE A 81 7.06 10.91 -8.46
C PHE A 81 6.97 10.68 -9.97
N LEU A 82 7.87 11.29 -10.73
CA LEU A 82 7.84 11.22 -12.20
C LEU A 82 8.01 9.78 -12.73
N PRO A 83 9.07 9.00 -12.36
CA PRO A 83 9.25 7.67 -12.90
C PRO A 83 8.15 6.69 -12.46
N LYS A 84 7.70 6.74 -11.20
CA LYS A 84 6.64 5.85 -10.73
C LYS A 84 5.27 6.21 -11.30
N SER A 85 4.91 7.50 -11.32
CA SER A 85 3.61 7.94 -11.87
C SER A 85 3.53 7.64 -13.37
N LEU A 86 4.59 7.92 -14.15
CA LEU A 86 4.62 7.53 -15.57
C LEU A 86 4.49 6.03 -15.76
N PHE A 87 5.23 5.23 -14.99
CA PHE A 87 5.12 3.77 -15.04
C PHE A 87 3.68 3.31 -14.78
N GLU A 88 2.98 3.95 -13.85
CA GLU A 88 1.59 3.63 -13.55
C GLU A 88 0.59 4.07 -14.63
N GLN A 89 0.83 5.20 -15.30
CA GLN A 89 0.02 5.64 -16.44
C GLN A 89 0.19 4.70 -17.64
N PHE A 90 1.43 4.32 -18.00
CA PHE A 90 1.69 3.41 -19.14
C PHE A 90 1.34 1.95 -18.87
N ARG A 91 1.06 1.65 -17.61
CA ARG A 91 0.52 0.38 -17.17
C ARG A 91 -0.90 0.14 -17.69
N ARG A 92 -1.62 1.17 -18.15
CA ARG A 92 -2.91 1.09 -18.86
C ARG A 92 -2.69 0.81 -20.35
N VAL A 93 -3.46 -0.11 -20.92
CA VAL A 93 -3.23 -0.62 -22.28
C VAL A 93 -3.41 0.49 -23.32
N ALA A 94 -4.40 1.38 -23.14
CA ALA A 94 -4.62 2.52 -24.03
C ALA A 94 -3.41 3.46 -24.10
N ASN A 95 -2.81 3.79 -22.96
CA ASN A 95 -1.68 4.72 -22.93
C ASN A 95 -0.45 4.12 -23.61
N PHE A 96 -0.21 2.82 -23.41
CA PHE A 96 0.85 2.10 -24.13
C PHE A 96 0.57 2.04 -25.63
N TYR A 97 -0.68 1.80 -26.03
CA TYR A 97 -1.06 1.82 -27.43
C TYR A 97 -0.79 3.17 -28.10
N PHE A 98 -1.30 4.26 -27.52
CA PHE A 98 -1.09 5.61 -28.07
C PHE A 98 0.38 6.01 -28.09
N LEU A 99 1.20 5.46 -27.18
CA LEU A 99 2.65 5.65 -27.23
C LEU A 99 3.25 4.95 -28.46
N VAL A 100 2.87 3.70 -28.71
CA VAL A 100 3.35 2.94 -29.88
C VAL A 100 2.90 3.62 -31.17
N THR A 101 1.62 4.01 -31.29
CA THR A 101 1.14 4.70 -32.49
C THR A 101 1.84 6.05 -32.69
N GLY A 102 2.04 6.81 -31.61
CA GLY A 102 2.81 8.06 -31.65
C GLY A 102 4.26 7.88 -32.12
N VAL A 103 4.95 6.83 -31.68
CA VAL A 103 6.31 6.50 -32.13
C VAL A 103 6.31 6.09 -33.62
N LEU A 104 5.34 5.28 -34.04
CA LEU A 104 5.22 4.84 -35.43
C LEU A 104 4.85 6.00 -36.37
N ALA A 105 4.19 7.05 -35.87
CA ALA A 105 3.84 8.24 -36.65
C ALA A 105 5.04 9.10 -37.09
N PHE A 106 6.24 8.82 -36.57
CA PHE A 106 7.49 9.41 -37.07
C PHE A 106 8.02 8.73 -38.34
N THR A 107 7.42 7.62 -38.76
CA THR A 107 7.79 6.95 -40.02
C THR A 107 7.03 7.55 -41.20
N ASP A 108 7.65 7.56 -42.37
CA ASP A 108 7.05 8.09 -43.61
C ASP A 108 5.82 7.31 -44.10
N LEU A 109 5.53 6.17 -43.46
CA LEU A 109 4.35 5.33 -43.73
C LEU A 109 3.07 5.86 -43.06
N ALA A 110 3.20 6.79 -42.11
CA ALA A 110 2.06 7.34 -41.40
C ALA A 110 1.40 8.47 -42.21
N PRO A 111 0.08 8.40 -42.47
CA PRO A 111 -0.60 9.42 -43.27
C PRO A 111 -1.02 10.67 -42.46
N TYR A 112 -0.66 10.72 -41.18
CA TYR A 112 -0.91 11.85 -40.29
C TYR A 112 0.38 12.28 -39.59
N SER A 113 0.42 13.52 -39.12
CA SER A 113 1.61 14.06 -38.45
C SER A 113 1.86 13.40 -37.08
N ALA A 114 3.13 13.14 -36.74
CA ALA A 114 3.50 12.66 -35.40
C ALA A 114 2.96 13.57 -34.27
N VAL A 115 2.91 14.88 -34.51
CA VAL A 115 2.40 15.87 -33.56
C VAL A 115 0.92 15.60 -33.23
N SER A 116 0.08 15.33 -34.24
CA SER A 116 -1.34 15.06 -34.01
C SER A 116 -1.62 13.78 -33.20
N ALA A 117 -0.73 12.80 -33.23
CA ALA A 117 -0.86 11.56 -32.46
C ALA A 117 -0.33 11.67 -31.03
N ILE A 118 0.81 12.34 -30.84
CA ILE A 118 1.48 12.43 -29.53
C ILE A 118 0.88 13.51 -28.64
N LEU A 119 0.43 14.63 -29.22
CA LEU A 119 -0.04 15.78 -28.44
C LEU A 119 -1.22 15.43 -27.51
N PRO A 120 -2.28 14.70 -27.96
CA PRO A 120 -3.37 14.30 -27.07
C PRO A 120 -2.89 13.40 -25.92
N LEU A 121 -1.96 12.48 -26.19
CA LEU A 121 -1.39 11.59 -25.19
C LEU A 121 -0.66 12.36 -24.09
N ILE A 122 0.19 13.33 -24.49
CA ILE A 122 0.92 14.18 -23.53
C ILE A 122 -0.06 14.98 -22.67
N ILE A 123 -1.09 15.58 -23.25
CA ILE A 123 -2.08 16.38 -22.51
C ILE A 123 -2.83 15.50 -21.51
N VAL A 124 -3.30 14.32 -21.93
CA VAL A 124 -4.05 13.40 -21.07
C VAL A 124 -3.17 12.86 -19.94
N ILE A 125 -1.96 12.37 -20.25
CA ILE A 125 -1.03 11.88 -19.23
C ILE A 125 -0.65 13.02 -18.28
N GLY A 126 -0.29 14.19 -18.81
CA GLY A 126 0.05 15.37 -18.03
C GLY A 126 -1.06 15.77 -17.05
N ALA A 127 -2.31 15.86 -17.52
CA ALA A 127 -3.45 16.17 -16.66
C ALA A 127 -3.65 15.12 -15.55
N THR A 128 -3.52 13.83 -15.87
CA THR A 128 -3.64 12.76 -14.87
C THR A 128 -2.52 12.79 -13.83
N MET A 129 -1.27 13.05 -14.25
CA MET A 129 -0.12 13.18 -13.35
C MET A 129 -0.27 14.41 -12.45
N VAL A 130 -0.69 15.56 -12.99
CA VAL A 130 -0.94 16.76 -12.18
C VAL A 130 -1.98 16.50 -11.11
N LYS A 131 -3.10 15.86 -11.46
CA LYS A 131 -4.13 15.47 -10.49
C LYS A 131 -3.55 14.57 -9.39
N GLU A 132 -2.80 13.54 -9.76
CA GLU A 132 -2.17 12.61 -8.82
C GLU A 132 -1.16 13.32 -7.90
N GLY A 133 -0.39 14.27 -8.45
CA GLY A 133 0.52 15.11 -7.68
C GLY A 133 -0.19 16.00 -6.65
N ILE A 134 -1.34 16.58 -7.02
CA ILE A 134 -2.17 17.37 -6.08
C ILE A 134 -2.71 16.48 -4.96
N GLU A 135 -3.17 15.27 -5.29
CA GLU A 135 -3.67 14.30 -4.29
C GLU A 135 -2.57 13.88 -3.30
N ASP A 136 -1.38 13.54 -3.79
CA ASP A 136 -0.25 13.14 -2.94
C ASP A 136 0.30 14.33 -2.12
N TRP A 137 0.28 15.55 -2.67
CA TRP A 137 0.61 16.76 -1.92
C TRP A 137 -0.34 17.00 -0.75
N ARG A 138 -1.65 16.78 -0.94
CA ARG A 138 -2.64 16.90 0.14
C ARG A 138 -2.37 15.89 1.26
N ARG A 139 -1.99 14.64 0.93
CA ARG A 139 -1.56 13.65 1.93
C ARG A 139 -0.33 14.13 2.68
N LYS A 140 0.66 14.68 1.99
CA LYS A 140 1.85 15.24 2.62
C LYS A 140 1.53 16.37 3.61
N GLN A 141 0.55 17.22 3.28
CA GLN A 141 0.11 18.27 4.21
C GLN A 141 -0.52 17.67 5.47
N GLN A 142 -1.35 16.64 5.33
CA GLN A 142 -1.95 15.92 6.47
C GLN A 142 -0.88 15.22 7.32
N ASP A 143 0.08 14.54 6.70
CA ASP A 143 1.22 13.93 7.39
C ASP A 143 2.00 14.99 8.18
N ASN A 144 2.28 16.15 7.58
CA ASN A 144 2.99 17.24 8.24
C ASN A 144 2.19 17.79 9.44
N GLU A 145 0.88 17.94 9.31
CA GLU A 145 0.02 18.40 10.41
C GLU A 145 0.11 17.45 11.60
N VAL A 146 -0.02 16.14 11.38
CA VAL A 146 0.05 15.11 12.44
C VAL A 146 1.45 15.05 13.06
N ASN A 147 2.51 15.03 12.24
CA ASN A 147 3.89 14.92 12.71
C ASN A 147 4.36 16.15 13.50
N ASN A 148 3.76 17.32 13.27
CA ASN A 148 4.08 18.57 13.95
C ASN A 148 3.13 18.87 15.13
N ARG A 149 2.19 17.99 15.46
CA ARG A 149 1.44 18.08 16.72
C ARG A 149 2.41 18.04 17.89
N LYS A 150 2.06 18.69 18.99
CA LYS A 150 2.92 18.80 20.17
C LYS A 150 2.41 17.90 21.28
N VAL A 151 3.33 17.42 22.11
CA VAL A 151 3.04 16.73 23.37
C VAL A 151 4.09 17.16 24.39
N LYS A 152 3.73 17.12 25.68
CA LYS A 152 4.66 17.38 26.77
C LYS A 152 5.57 16.17 26.98
N VAL A 153 6.88 16.39 26.98
CA VAL A 153 7.90 15.35 27.18
C VAL A 153 8.74 15.72 28.39
N HIS A 154 9.00 14.75 29.27
CA HIS A 154 9.88 14.93 30.41
C HIS A 154 11.31 15.26 29.93
N LYS A 155 11.89 16.31 30.49
CA LYS A 155 13.28 16.69 30.31
C LYS A 155 14.04 16.46 31.61
N ARG A 156 15.35 16.23 31.51
CA ARG A 156 16.26 15.96 32.65
C ARG A 156 16.24 16.99 33.78
N ASN A 157 15.71 18.18 33.54
CA ASN A 157 15.57 19.24 34.54
C ASN A 157 14.33 19.06 35.43
N GLY A 158 13.58 17.96 35.29
CA GLY A 158 12.35 17.69 36.04
C GLY A 158 11.11 18.36 35.45
N ASN A 159 11.24 19.07 34.32
CA ASN A 159 10.14 19.79 33.69
C ASN A 159 9.62 19.04 32.45
N PHE A 160 8.35 19.30 32.13
CA PHE A 160 7.71 18.79 30.92
C PHE A 160 7.61 19.89 29.87
N ASP A 161 8.41 19.75 28.81
CA ASP A 161 8.46 20.71 27.71
C ASP A 161 7.77 20.17 26.46
N TYR A 162 7.15 21.07 25.70
CA TYR A 162 6.49 20.71 24.45
C TYR A 162 7.51 20.28 23.38
N THR A 163 7.29 19.11 22.81
CA THR A 163 8.05 18.56 21.67
C THR A 163 7.09 18.11 20.58
N GLU A 164 7.51 18.22 19.32
CA GLU A 164 6.74 17.73 18.17
C GLU A 164 6.71 16.19 18.13
N TRP A 165 5.60 15.61 17.69
CA TRP A 165 5.41 14.16 17.66
C TRP A 165 6.52 13.42 16.92
N LYS A 166 6.98 13.94 15.78
CA LYS A 166 8.05 13.32 14.98
C LYS A 166 9.40 13.18 15.71
N ASN A 167 9.62 13.96 16.77
CA ASN A 167 10.87 13.96 17.53
C ASN A 167 10.84 13.04 18.76
N LEU A 168 9.69 12.41 19.06
CA LEU A 168 9.57 11.45 20.16
C LEU A 168 10.40 10.20 19.90
N ARG A 169 11.03 9.69 20.96
CA ARG A 169 11.86 8.50 20.94
C ARG A 169 11.35 7.48 21.95
N VAL A 170 11.72 6.23 21.70
CA VAL A 170 11.45 5.12 22.62
C VAL A 170 12.13 5.37 23.96
N GLY A 171 11.39 5.20 25.06
CA GLY A 171 11.85 5.48 26.42
C GLY A 171 11.53 6.88 26.93
N ASP A 172 11.10 7.80 26.06
CA ASP A 172 10.65 9.14 26.48
C ASP A 172 9.40 9.02 27.34
N ILE A 173 9.33 9.82 28.41
CA ILE A 173 8.13 9.96 29.24
C ILE A 173 7.33 11.14 28.70
N VAL A 174 6.07 10.89 28.38
CA VAL A 174 5.15 11.91 27.86
C VAL A 174 4.01 12.13 28.82
N ARG A 175 3.56 13.38 28.89
CA ARG A 175 2.33 13.78 29.54
C ARG A 175 1.31 14.15 28.47
N VAL A 176 0.16 13.50 28.49
CA VAL A 176 -0.93 13.73 27.52
C VAL A 176 -2.11 14.32 28.27
N GLU A 177 -2.64 15.42 27.75
CA GLU A 177 -3.77 16.12 28.37
C GLU A 177 -5.12 15.59 27.89
N LYS A 178 -6.16 15.92 28.63
CA LYS A 178 -7.55 15.59 28.29
C LYS A 178 -7.89 16.00 26.87
N ASP A 179 -8.63 15.12 26.18
CA ASP A 179 -9.09 15.33 24.81
C ASP A 179 -7.95 15.44 23.77
N GLU A 180 -6.73 15.04 24.11
CA GLU A 180 -5.64 14.88 23.16
C GLU A 180 -5.53 13.45 22.62
N PHE A 181 -4.93 13.31 21.44
CA PHE A 181 -4.62 12.01 20.85
C PHE A 181 -3.27 11.51 21.35
N PHE A 182 -3.13 10.20 21.53
CA PHE A 182 -1.84 9.61 21.85
C PHE A 182 -0.90 9.69 20.65
N PRO A 183 0.32 10.23 20.83
CA PRO A 183 1.26 10.47 19.74
C PRO A 183 1.87 9.18 19.17
N THR A 184 1.87 8.11 19.96
CA THR A 184 2.51 6.84 19.67
C THR A 184 1.97 5.79 20.64
N ASP A 185 2.47 4.55 20.58
CA ASP A 185 2.04 3.53 21.55
C ASP A 185 2.75 3.75 22.89
N LEU A 186 1.96 4.06 23.92
CA LEU A 186 2.43 4.40 25.25
C LEU A 186 2.10 3.29 26.25
N LEU A 187 3.02 3.06 27.18
CA LEU A 187 2.74 2.32 28.41
C LEU A 187 2.26 3.30 29.47
N LEU A 188 1.05 3.11 29.97
CA LEU A 188 0.46 3.93 31.03
C LEU A 188 1.23 3.74 32.35
N LEU A 189 1.79 4.81 32.89
CA LEU A 189 2.44 4.83 34.20
C LEU A 189 1.49 5.29 35.30
N SER A 190 0.82 6.41 35.07
CA SER A 190 -0.08 7.02 36.05
C SER A 190 -1.10 7.91 35.35
N SER A 191 -2.13 8.28 36.10
CA SER A 191 -3.23 9.13 35.62
C SER A 191 -3.52 10.21 36.64
N SER A 192 -4.39 11.16 36.29
CA SER A 192 -4.95 12.13 37.24
C SER A 192 -5.81 11.51 38.36
N TYR A 193 -6.22 10.24 38.24
CA TYR A 193 -6.95 9.50 39.27
C TYR A 193 -6.00 8.69 40.16
N ASP A 194 -6.35 8.57 41.44
CA ASP A 194 -5.58 7.81 42.44
C ASP A 194 -5.48 6.31 42.12
N ASP A 195 -6.53 5.73 41.52
CA ASP A 195 -6.54 4.33 41.06
C ASP A 195 -5.73 4.10 39.77
N ALA A 196 -5.05 5.13 39.26
CA ALA A 196 -4.25 5.09 38.03
C ALA A 196 -5.02 4.59 36.79
N ILE A 197 -6.32 4.93 36.71
CA ILE A 197 -7.21 4.58 35.59
C ILE A 197 -7.32 5.72 34.58
N CYS A 198 -7.52 5.38 33.31
CA CYS A 198 -7.91 6.37 32.29
C CYS A 198 -8.93 5.80 31.32
N TYR A 199 -9.68 6.70 30.67
CA TYR A 199 -10.65 6.33 29.65
C TYR A 199 -10.13 6.70 28.26
N VAL A 200 -10.21 5.74 27.35
CA VAL A 200 -9.68 5.87 25.99
C VAL A 200 -10.78 5.65 24.98
N GLU A 201 -10.91 6.59 24.05
CA GLU A 201 -11.78 6.45 22.87
C GLU A 201 -10.96 5.87 21.70
N THR A 202 -11.38 4.72 21.18
CA THR A 202 -10.70 4.00 20.08
C THR A 202 -11.44 4.08 18.74
N MET A 203 -12.36 5.04 18.59
CA MET A 203 -13.17 5.21 17.38
C MET A 203 -12.33 5.28 16.08
N ASN A 204 -11.12 5.83 16.14
CA ASN A 204 -10.21 5.91 14.99
C ASN A 204 -9.60 4.55 14.57
N LEU A 205 -9.62 3.55 15.45
CA LEU A 205 -8.95 2.26 15.25
C LEU A 205 -9.94 1.16 14.85
N ASP A 206 -10.99 0.98 15.64
CA ASP A 206 -11.98 -0.10 15.47
C ASP A 206 -13.41 0.42 15.25
N GLY A 207 -13.62 1.73 15.30
CA GLY A 207 -14.95 2.34 15.14
C GLY A 207 -15.85 2.17 16.37
N GLU A 208 -15.33 1.65 17.49
CA GLU A 208 -16.09 1.55 18.72
C GLU A 208 -16.25 2.93 19.37
N THR A 209 -17.49 3.29 19.71
CA THR A 209 -17.82 4.57 20.37
C THR A 209 -17.74 4.50 21.89
N ASN A 210 -17.63 3.30 22.45
CA ASN A 210 -17.55 3.10 23.89
C ASN A 210 -16.15 3.45 24.39
N LEU A 211 -16.11 4.12 25.54
CA LEU A 211 -14.85 4.40 26.22
C LEU A 211 -14.30 3.11 26.82
N LYS A 212 -13.03 2.82 26.54
CA LYS A 212 -12.31 1.68 27.12
C LYS A 212 -11.58 2.15 28.37
N LEU A 213 -11.78 1.44 29.47
CA LEU A 213 -11.01 1.64 30.69
C LEU A 213 -9.63 1.01 30.53
N LYS A 214 -8.59 1.77 30.85
CA LYS A 214 -7.19 1.36 30.92
C LYS A 214 -6.67 1.63 32.32
N GLN A 215 -5.75 0.81 32.81
CA GLN A 215 -5.26 0.89 34.18
C GLN A 215 -3.75 0.69 34.19
N ALA A 216 -3.05 1.56 34.91
CA ALA A 216 -1.61 1.47 35.08
C ALA A 216 -1.24 0.33 36.03
N LEU A 217 0.07 0.16 36.28
CA LEU A 217 0.51 -0.68 37.39
C LEU A 217 0.31 0.08 38.71
N GLU A 218 -0.08 -0.64 39.76
CA GLU A 218 -0.26 -0.04 41.10
C GLU A 218 1.03 0.59 41.63
N VAL A 219 2.19 0.01 41.31
CA VAL A 219 3.50 0.52 41.75
C VAL A 219 3.89 1.87 41.16
N THR A 220 3.29 2.27 40.03
CA THR A 220 3.54 3.57 39.40
C THR A 220 2.42 4.58 39.66
N SER A 221 1.35 4.19 40.39
CA SER A 221 0.19 5.04 40.69
C SER A 221 0.56 6.34 41.43
N SER A 222 1.58 6.30 42.28
CA SER A 222 2.04 7.46 43.07
C SER A 222 2.77 8.53 42.26
N LEU A 223 3.08 8.28 40.98
CA LEU A 223 3.79 9.22 40.11
C LEU A 223 2.82 10.25 39.51
N GLN A 224 2.22 11.10 40.34
CA GLN A 224 1.25 12.11 39.88
C GLN A 224 1.88 13.48 39.60
N GLU A 225 3.03 13.79 40.21
CA GLU A 225 3.72 15.07 40.02
C GLU A 225 4.82 14.99 38.95
N ASP A 226 4.96 16.09 38.18
CA ASP A 226 5.96 16.23 37.13
C ASP A 226 7.40 15.96 37.66
N THR A 227 7.66 16.32 38.93
CA THR A 227 8.96 16.20 39.60
C THR A 227 9.36 14.76 39.91
N ASN A 228 8.39 13.86 40.17
CA ASN A 228 8.66 12.46 40.54
C ASN A 228 9.36 11.69 39.40
N PHE A 229 9.17 12.13 38.16
CA PHE A 229 9.79 11.50 37.01
C PHE A 229 11.30 11.75 36.91
N SER A 230 11.87 12.70 37.67
CA SER A 230 13.31 12.95 37.67
C SER A 230 14.11 11.75 38.21
N GLU A 231 13.53 11.03 39.17
CA GLU A 231 14.14 9.86 39.81
C GLU A 231 13.61 8.53 39.25
N PHE A 232 12.58 8.59 38.42
CA PHE A 232 11.95 7.41 37.84
C PHE A 232 12.85 6.77 36.77
N HIS A 233 13.27 5.53 37.03
CA HIS A 233 14.02 4.69 36.11
C HIS A 233 13.39 3.30 36.10
N ALA A 234 13.06 2.80 34.92
CA ALA A 234 12.46 1.48 34.75
C ALA A 234 12.94 0.85 33.44
N MET A 235 12.95 -0.47 33.39
CA MET A 235 13.26 -1.22 32.17
C MET A 235 12.04 -2.04 31.76
N VAL A 236 11.54 -1.81 30.56
CA VAL A 236 10.39 -2.56 30.02
C VAL A 236 10.90 -3.56 28.99
N LYS A 237 10.61 -4.84 29.20
CA LYS A 237 10.87 -5.93 28.24
C LYS A 237 9.54 -6.38 27.67
N CYS A 238 9.31 -6.25 26.37
CA CYS A 238 8.03 -6.58 25.73
C CYS A 238 8.22 -7.36 24.43
N GLU A 239 7.11 -7.85 23.89
CA GLU A 239 7.03 -8.45 22.55
C GLU A 239 7.53 -7.50 21.45
N ASP A 240 7.94 -8.06 20.31
CA ASP A 240 8.27 -7.27 19.13
C ASP A 240 7.04 -6.63 18.49
N PRO A 241 7.22 -5.54 17.71
CA PRO A 241 6.14 -4.89 16.99
C PRO A 241 5.30 -5.88 16.18
N ASN A 242 3.99 -5.86 16.39
CA ASN A 242 3.04 -6.71 15.67
C ASN A 242 1.73 -5.99 15.40
N ALA A 243 0.97 -6.46 14.40
CA ALA A 243 -0.25 -5.81 13.95
C ALA A 243 -1.50 -6.14 14.80
N ASN A 244 -1.38 -6.93 15.87
CA ASN A 244 -2.50 -7.31 16.72
C ASN A 244 -2.76 -6.23 17.79
N LEU A 245 -3.87 -5.51 17.63
CA LEU A 245 -4.25 -4.39 18.51
C LEU A 245 -4.62 -4.82 19.94
N TYR A 246 -4.99 -6.08 20.14
CA TYR A 246 -5.52 -6.58 21.42
C TYR A 246 -4.54 -7.47 22.19
N SER A 247 -3.39 -7.82 21.61
CA SER A 247 -2.32 -8.50 22.33
C SER A 247 -1.23 -7.50 22.73
N PHE A 248 -0.73 -7.68 23.94
CA PHE A 248 0.47 -7.03 24.42
C PHE A 248 0.95 -7.84 25.61
N VAL A 249 2.19 -8.31 25.54
CA VAL A 249 2.81 -9.04 26.65
C VAL A 249 4.18 -8.46 26.90
N GLY A 250 4.48 -8.24 28.18
CA GLY A 250 5.77 -7.74 28.60
C GLY A 250 5.94 -7.80 30.11
N THR A 251 7.05 -7.27 30.57
CA THR A 251 7.41 -7.18 31.97
C THR A 251 8.10 -5.84 32.18
N MET A 252 7.64 -5.08 33.17
CA MET A 252 8.33 -3.90 33.66
C MET A 252 9.20 -4.31 34.85
N GLU A 253 10.47 -3.97 34.79
CA GLU A 253 11.41 -4.07 35.89
C GLU A 253 11.56 -2.69 36.53
N PHE A 254 11.06 -2.55 37.76
CA PHE A 254 11.08 -1.32 38.55
C PHE A 254 11.55 -1.67 39.97
N GLU A 255 12.49 -0.91 40.52
CA GLU A 255 13.08 -1.17 41.84
C GLU A 255 13.57 -2.62 42.07
N LYS A 256 14.12 -3.26 41.02
CA LYS A 256 14.56 -4.68 40.99
C LYS A 256 13.44 -5.71 41.18
N GLN A 257 12.18 -5.28 41.11
CA GLN A 257 11.01 -6.15 41.06
C GLN A 257 10.46 -6.20 39.64
N GLN A 258 9.85 -7.33 39.28
CA GLN A 258 9.28 -7.56 37.96
C GLN A 258 7.75 -7.56 38.04
N PHE A 259 7.12 -6.74 37.20
CA PHE A 259 5.68 -6.60 37.11
C PHE A 259 5.21 -7.01 35.70
N PRO A 260 4.26 -7.95 35.60
CA PRO A 260 3.75 -8.37 34.29
C PRO A 260 2.91 -7.25 33.66
N LEU A 261 3.08 -7.08 32.36
CA LEU A 261 2.32 -6.13 31.56
C LEU A 261 1.28 -6.86 30.70
N SER A 262 0.13 -6.23 30.57
CA SER A 262 -1.01 -6.72 29.79
C SER A 262 -1.56 -5.62 28.87
N PRO A 263 -2.47 -5.93 27.94
CA PRO A 263 -3.07 -4.93 27.06
C PRO A 263 -3.77 -3.78 27.80
N GLN A 264 -4.13 -3.96 29.08
CA GLN A 264 -4.74 -2.95 29.94
C GLN A 264 -3.83 -1.75 30.21
N GLN A 265 -2.50 -1.94 30.19
CA GLN A 265 -1.52 -0.87 30.39
C GLN A 265 -1.10 -0.19 29.07
N LEU A 266 -1.42 -0.77 27.90
CA LEU A 266 -1.01 -0.22 26.61
C LEU A 266 -2.06 0.76 26.05
N LEU A 267 -1.60 1.93 25.65
CA LEU A 267 -2.37 2.98 24.98
C LEU A 267 -1.89 3.06 23.53
N LEU A 268 -2.82 2.93 22.59
CA LEU A 268 -2.49 2.86 21.17
C LEU A 268 -2.46 4.26 20.55
N ARG A 269 -1.55 4.46 19.59
CA ARG A 269 -1.49 5.67 18.76
C ARG A 269 -2.86 6.02 18.18
N ASP A 270 -3.14 7.32 18.00
CA ASP A 270 -4.39 7.84 17.44
C ASP A 270 -5.68 7.52 18.23
N SER A 271 -5.58 6.84 19.38
CA SER A 271 -6.65 6.81 20.37
C SER A 271 -6.67 8.13 21.16
N LYS A 272 -7.84 8.50 21.68
CA LYS A 272 -8.04 9.80 22.34
C LYS A 272 -8.27 9.63 23.84
N LEU A 273 -7.58 10.42 24.65
CA LEU A 273 -7.81 10.47 26.08
C LEU A 273 -9.14 11.19 26.37
N ARG A 274 -10.02 10.57 27.14
CA ARG A 274 -11.32 11.12 27.53
C ARG A 274 -11.51 10.98 29.02
N ASN A 275 -12.36 11.83 29.61
CA ASN A 275 -12.78 11.73 31.01
C ASN A 275 -11.62 11.50 32.00
N THR A 276 -10.45 12.06 31.72
CA THR A 276 -9.23 11.97 32.53
C THR A 276 -8.42 13.21 32.20
N ASP A 277 -7.96 13.95 33.20
CA ASP A 277 -7.41 15.30 32.99
C ASP A 277 -6.01 15.25 32.36
N TYR A 278 -5.21 14.29 32.79
CA TYR A 278 -3.92 13.98 32.19
C TYR A 278 -3.50 12.55 32.51
N ILE A 279 -2.56 12.04 31.73
CA ILE A 279 -1.83 10.81 32.02
C ILE A 279 -0.33 11.02 31.85
N TYR A 280 0.46 10.16 32.47
CA TYR A 280 1.86 9.97 32.13
C TYR A 280 2.06 8.59 31.52
N GLY A 281 2.83 8.53 30.45
CA GLY A 281 3.15 7.27 29.79
C GLY A 281 4.55 7.26 29.21
N VAL A 282 5.10 6.06 29.07
CA VAL A 282 6.40 5.84 28.42
C VAL A 282 6.18 5.41 26.98
N VAL A 283 6.95 5.98 26.06
CA VAL A 283 6.94 5.57 24.66
C VAL A 283 7.56 4.19 24.50
N ILE A 284 6.78 3.22 24.02
CA ILE A 284 7.26 1.84 23.79
C ILE A 284 7.56 1.57 22.32
N PHE A 285 6.59 1.89 21.44
CA PHE A 285 6.74 1.78 19.99
C PHE A 285 6.65 3.17 19.37
N THR A 286 7.33 3.39 18.25
CA THR A 286 7.40 4.68 17.52
C THR A 286 7.20 4.47 16.02
N GLY A 287 6.50 5.41 15.38
CA GLY A 287 6.33 5.46 13.92
C GLY A 287 5.87 4.13 13.32
N LEU A 288 6.74 3.53 12.50
CA LEU A 288 6.49 2.27 11.81
C LEU A 288 6.27 1.08 12.76
N ASP A 289 6.77 1.14 13.99
CA ASP A 289 6.64 0.05 14.96
C ASP A 289 5.29 0.08 15.70
N THR A 290 4.55 1.18 15.63
CA THR A 290 3.25 1.28 16.32
C THR A 290 2.25 0.28 15.75
N LYS A 291 1.43 -0.34 16.60
CA LYS A 291 0.49 -1.40 16.21
C LYS A 291 -0.50 -0.92 15.14
N VAL A 292 -0.88 0.36 15.19
CA VAL A 292 -1.78 1.00 14.22
C VAL A 292 -1.14 1.06 12.82
N ILE A 293 0.13 1.47 12.74
CA ILE A 293 0.86 1.54 11.47
C ILE A 293 1.20 0.14 10.95
N GLN A 294 1.52 -0.81 11.83
CA GLN A 294 1.68 -2.23 11.48
C GLN A 294 0.39 -2.86 10.93
N ASN A 295 -0.77 -2.43 11.42
CA ASN A 295 -2.08 -2.84 10.90
C ASN A 295 -2.48 -2.09 9.61
N SER A 296 -1.77 -1.00 9.27
CA SER A 296 -2.01 -0.22 8.06
C SER A 296 -1.41 -0.89 6.82
N THR A 297 -2.11 -0.79 5.69
CA THR A 297 -1.57 -1.24 4.40
C THR A 297 -0.88 -0.10 3.68
N ALA A 298 0.33 -0.34 3.18
CA ALA A 298 1.03 0.61 2.31
C ALA A 298 0.10 1.11 1.19
N PRO A 299 0.07 2.42 0.88
CA PRO A 299 -0.84 3.01 -0.10
C PRO A 299 -0.78 2.25 -1.44
N PRO A 300 -1.80 1.45 -1.79
CA PRO A 300 -1.71 0.58 -2.95
C PRO A 300 -1.95 1.39 -4.22
N SER A 301 -1.26 1.04 -5.31
CA SER A 301 -1.64 1.48 -6.66
C SER A 301 -2.92 0.74 -7.08
N LYS A 302 -4.07 1.25 -6.63
CA LYS A 302 -5.38 0.66 -6.96
C LYS A 302 -5.75 1.03 -8.39
N ARG A 303 -6.11 0.01 -9.18
CA ARG A 303 -6.84 0.20 -10.43
C ARG A 303 -8.32 -0.06 -10.22
N SER A 304 -9.15 0.77 -10.82
CA SER A 304 -10.59 0.58 -10.73
C SER A 304 -11.03 -0.66 -11.53
N ARG A 305 -12.14 -1.29 -11.12
CA ARG A 305 -12.74 -2.38 -11.92
C ARG A 305 -13.16 -1.90 -13.31
N VAL A 306 -13.53 -0.64 -13.43
CA VAL A 306 -13.90 0.00 -14.70
C VAL A 306 -12.68 0.07 -15.60
N GLU A 307 -11.52 0.52 -15.11
CA GLU A 307 -10.27 0.54 -15.90
C GLU A 307 -9.92 -0.84 -16.46
N LYS A 308 -10.01 -1.89 -15.64
CA LYS A 308 -9.75 -3.26 -16.10
C LYS A 308 -10.76 -3.74 -17.16
N LYS A 309 -12.02 -3.27 -17.10
CA LYS A 309 -13.03 -3.55 -18.13
C LYS A 309 -12.75 -2.75 -19.40
N MET A 310 -12.33 -1.49 -19.28
CA MET A 310 -11.92 -0.66 -20.40
C MET A 310 -10.75 -1.30 -21.14
N ASP A 311 -9.74 -1.81 -20.43
CA ASP A 311 -8.62 -2.56 -21.03
C ASP A 311 -9.13 -3.74 -21.90
N LYS A 312 -10.16 -4.48 -21.46
CA LYS A 312 -10.77 -5.56 -22.26
C LYS A 312 -11.48 -5.05 -23.51
N ILE A 313 -12.20 -3.94 -23.41
CA ILE A 313 -12.85 -3.31 -24.57
C ILE A 313 -11.79 -2.85 -25.57
N ILE A 314 -10.68 -2.28 -25.09
CA ILE A 314 -9.55 -1.88 -25.92
C ILE A 314 -8.96 -3.08 -26.68
N TYR A 315 -8.75 -4.23 -26.01
CA TYR A 315 -8.31 -5.44 -26.70
C TYR A 315 -9.30 -5.95 -27.76
N LEU A 316 -10.60 -5.88 -27.47
CA LEU A 316 -11.64 -6.23 -28.44
C LEU A 316 -11.58 -5.30 -29.66
N LEU A 317 -11.45 -3.99 -29.44
CA LEU A 317 -11.30 -3.01 -30.51
C LEU A 317 -10.06 -3.31 -31.35
N PHE A 318 -8.91 -3.60 -30.73
CA PHE A 318 -7.71 -4.00 -31.49
C PHE A 318 -7.91 -5.25 -32.32
N CYS A 319 -8.58 -6.27 -31.78
CA CYS A 319 -8.88 -7.49 -32.53
C CYS A 319 -9.74 -7.19 -33.76
N VAL A 320 -10.82 -6.42 -33.59
CA VAL A 320 -11.70 -6.03 -34.70
C VAL A 320 -10.94 -5.19 -35.73
N LEU A 321 -10.18 -4.20 -35.28
CA LEU A 321 -9.38 -3.32 -36.15
C LEU A 321 -8.33 -4.09 -36.96
N PHE A 322 -7.63 -5.03 -36.32
CA PHE A 322 -6.68 -5.92 -36.98
C PHE A 322 -7.34 -6.80 -38.05
N THR A 323 -8.55 -7.33 -37.77
CA THR A 323 -9.27 -8.13 -38.77
C THR A 323 -9.70 -7.28 -39.97
N LEU A 324 -10.14 -6.04 -39.75
CA LEU A 324 -10.52 -5.12 -40.83
C LEU A 324 -9.32 -4.73 -41.70
N SER A 325 -8.18 -4.41 -41.09
CA SER A 325 -6.95 -4.07 -41.84
C SER A 325 -6.43 -5.28 -42.63
N MET A 326 -6.53 -6.49 -42.07
CA MET A 326 -6.14 -7.73 -42.76
C MET A 326 -7.04 -8.00 -43.98
N VAL A 327 -8.36 -7.91 -43.83
CA VAL A 327 -9.31 -8.09 -44.94
C VAL A 327 -9.11 -7.02 -46.01
N GLY A 328 -8.93 -5.75 -45.60
CA GLY A 328 -8.67 -4.63 -46.50
C GLY A 328 -7.38 -4.81 -47.30
N SER A 329 -6.30 -5.25 -46.65
CA SER A 329 -5.02 -5.56 -47.31
C SER A 329 -5.13 -6.71 -48.31
N ILE A 330 -5.81 -7.80 -47.96
CA ILE A 330 -6.01 -8.93 -48.89
C ILE A 330 -6.81 -8.48 -50.11
N PHE A 331 -7.91 -7.74 -49.91
CA PHE A 331 -8.71 -7.20 -50.99
C PHE A 331 -7.89 -6.26 -51.89
N PHE A 332 -7.13 -5.35 -51.29
CA PHE A 332 -6.24 -4.44 -52.01
C PHE A 332 -5.19 -5.20 -52.84
N GLY A 333 -4.59 -6.25 -52.28
CA GLY A 333 -3.62 -7.10 -52.99
C GLY A 333 -4.21 -7.83 -54.19
N ILE A 334 -5.42 -8.38 -54.06
CA ILE A 334 -6.13 -9.05 -55.15
C ILE A 334 -6.46 -8.04 -56.27
N VAL A 335 -7.08 -6.92 -55.92
CA VAL A 335 -7.44 -5.87 -56.89
C VAL A 335 -6.22 -5.29 -57.60
N THR A 336 -5.11 -5.13 -56.88
CA THR A 336 -3.84 -4.63 -57.47
C THR A 336 -3.22 -5.63 -58.43
N LYS A 337 -3.33 -6.94 -58.15
CA LYS A 337 -2.89 -8.00 -59.06
C LYS A 337 -3.74 -8.07 -60.34
N ASP A 338 -5.05 -7.90 -60.19
CA ASP A 338 -6.01 -7.94 -61.30
C ASP A 338 -5.96 -6.68 -62.19
N ASP A 339 -5.24 -5.64 -61.77
CA ASP A 339 -5.12 -4.37 -62.49
C ASP A 339 -4.15 -4.44 -63.70
N ILE A 340 -3.37 -5.53 -63.82
CA ILE A 340 -2.51 -5.85 -64.97
C ILE A 340 -3.28 -6.76 -65.95
N HIS A 341 -3.68 -6.22 -67.11
CA HIS A 341 -4.30 -7.01 -68.18
C HIS A 341 -3.64 -6.71 -69.54
N ASN A 342 -3.05 -7.73 -70.19
CA ASN A 342 -2.35 -7.61 -71.47
C ASN A 342 -1.37 -6.42 -71.56
N GLU A 343 -0.42 -6.35 -70.60
CA GLU A 343 0.63 -5.32 -70.54
C GLU A 343 0.16 -3.86 -70.39
N SER A 344 -1.15 -3.62 -70.32
CA SER A 344 -1.75 -2.31 -70.04
C SER A 344 -2.42 -2.31 -68.67
N MET A 345 -2.12 -1.29 -67.85
CA MET A 345 -2.75 -1.16 -66.53
C MET A 345 -4.09 -0.43 -66.65
N LYS A 346 -5.13 -0.95 -65.98
CA LYS A 346 -6.48 -0.38 -66.03
C LYS A 346 -6.54 1.03 -65.41
N ARG A 347 -5.68 1.33 -64.42
CA ARG A 347 -5.59 2.63 -63.73
C ARG A 347 -4.38 3.45 -64.16
N TRP A 348 -4.24 3.67 -65.47
CA TRP A 348 -3.13 4.44 -66.07
C TRP A 348 -2.93 5.86 -65.49
N TYR A 349 -3.98 6.49 -64.95
CA TYR A 349 -3.94 7.83 -64.35
C TYR A 349 -3.22 7.89 -62.99
N LEU A 350 -2.94 6.75 -62.34
CA LEU A 350 -2.19 6.68 -61.07
C LEU A 350 -0.67 6.70 -61.26
N LYS A 351 -0.17 6.82 -62.50
CA LYS A 351 1.26 6.88 -62.85
C LYS A 351 2.15 5.85 -62.11
N PRO A 352 1.89 4.55 -62.29
CA PRO A 352 2.66 3.48 -61.65
C PRO A 352 4.13 3.40 -62.11
N ASP A 353 4.50 4.05 -63.22
CA ASP A 353 5.89 4.11 -63.69
C ASP A 353 6.79 5.02 -62.81
N ASP A 354 6.18 5.83 -61.95
CA ASP A 354 6.82 6.72 -60.97
C ASP A 354 6.35 6.41 -59.54
N SER A 355 5.75 5.22 -59.31
CA SER A 355 5.14 4.89 -58.02
C SER A 355 6.19 4.50 -56.98
N GLU A 356 6.07 5.11 -55.80
CA GLU A 356 6.63 4.56 -54.56
C GLU A 356 6.11 3.12 -54.34
N ILE A 357 6.91 2.31 -53.64
CA ILE A 357 6.74 0.86 -53.39
C ILE A 357 5.32 0.46 -52.90
N LEU A 358 4.51 1.42 -52.45
CA LEU A 358 3.12 1.26 -52.02
C LEU A 358 2.14 0.79 -53.11
N PHE A 359 2.36 1.14 -54.39
CA PHE A 359 1.42 0.84 -55.48
C PHE A 359 2.12 0.16 -56.67
N ASP A 360 3.04 -0.77 -56.41
CA ASP A 360 3.66 -1.58 -57.47
C ASP A 360 2.86 -2.87 -57.76
N PRO A 361 2.13 -2.95 -58.90
CA PRO A 361 1.34 -4.12 -59.23
C PRO A 361 2.19 -5.32 -59.67
N LYS A 362 3.47 -5.12 -60.04
CA LYS A 362 4.41 -6.23 -60.29
C LYS A 362 4.82 -6.92 -58.98
N ARG A 363 4.69 -6.23 -57.85
CA ARG A 363 4.94 -6.73 -56.50
C ARG A 363 3.70 -6.63 -55.61
N ALA A 364 2.54 -7.06 -56.14
CA ALA A 364 1.26 -7.09 -55.42
C ALA A 364 1.31 -7.62 -53.96
N PRO A 365 2.04 -8.70 -53.61
CA PRO A 365 2.14 -9.12 -52.20
C PRO A 365 2.91 -8.13 -51.32
N ALA A 366 3.91 -7.42 -51.87
CA ALA A 366 4.62 -6.38 -51.12
C ALA A 366 3.71 -5.14 -50.94
N ALA A 367 3.02 -4.71 -52.00
CA ALA A 367 2.06 -3.61 -51.92
C ALA A 367 0.92 -3.89 -50.91
N ALA A 368 0.46 -5.14 -50.82
CA ALA A 368 -0.51 -5.56 -49.80
C ALA A 368 0.05 -5.46 -48.37
N ILE A 369 1.31 -5.84 -48.15
CA ILE A 369 1.98 -5.73 -46.84
C ILE A 369 2.18 -4.25 -46.46
N TYR A 370 2.61 -3.40 -47.39
CA TYR A 370 2.71 -1.96 -47.13
C TYR A 370 1.34 -1.33 -46.85
N HIS A 371 0.31 -1.68 -47.61
CA HIS A 371 -1.06 -1.26 -47.34
C HIS A 371 -1.56 -1.74 -45.97
N PHE A 372 -1.23 -2.97 -45.58
CA PHE A 372 -1.54 -3.48 -44.24
C PHE A 372 -0.86 -2.64 -43.15
N LEU A 373 0.43 -2.34 -43.33
CA LEU A 373 1.20 -1.53 -42.40
C LEU A 373 0.63 -0.11 -42.33
N THR A 374 0.41 0.56 -43.46
CA THR A 374 -0.20 1.90 -43.52
C THR A 374 -1.59 1.92 -42.90
N CYS A 375 -2.47 0.96 -43.19
CA CYS A 375 -3.77 0.84 -42.54
C CYS A 375 -3.63 0.60 -41.03
N SER A 376 -2.64 -0.19 -40.59
CA SER A 376 -2.38 -0.40 -39.17
C SER A 376 -1.78 0.83 -38.47
N HIS A 377 -1.11 1.72 -39.20
CA HIS A 377 -0.58 2.99 -38.71
C HIS A 377 -1.67 4.06 -38.54
N VAL A 378 -2.69 4.06 -39.42
CA VAL A 378 -3.85 4.98 -39.36
C VAL A 378 -4.70 4.77 -38.10
N ILE A 379 -4.62 3.58 -37.52
CA ILE A 379 -5.52 3.08 -36.48
C ILE A 379 -5.09 3.52 -35.08
#